data_AF-A0A7K1BRP5-F1
#
_entry.id   AF-A0A7K1BRP5-F1
#
_cell.length_a   1.000
_cell.length_b   1.000
_cell.length_c   1.000
_cell.angle_alpha   90.00
_cell.angle_beta   90.00
_cell.angle_gamma   90.00
#
_symmetry.space_group_name_H-M   'P 1'
#
loop_
_entity.id
_entity.type
_entity.pdbx_description
1 polymer ?
#
loop_
_entity_poly.entity_id
_entity_poly.type
_entity_poly.pdbx_seq_one_letter_code
_entity_poly.pdbx_strand_id
1 'polypeptide(L)'
;DSMITNSRPTRAEATDCANAVLDGADALMLSGETSVGEFAIEAVQTMARIIERTEEGGFNMIRPMRTAPKTKGGAITKAATEVGAIVGAKFLVTFTQSGDSARRMSRLRSPIPILALTPDRGTYNRLALSWGIEPMITPMVSHTDEMVKQADHLLIDSGRAVAGDNVMIVAGSPPGIPGSTNAMRVHRVGDAVGGVAPAYR
;
A
#
# COMPACT_ATOMS: atom_id res chain seq x y z
N ASP A 1 -21.18 5.90 -16.77
CA ASP A 1 -22.61 5.74 -17.14
C ASP A 1 -22.84 5.17 -18.54
N SER A 2 -22.23 5.73 -19.59
CA SER A 2 -22.45 5.28 -20.98
C SER A 2 -22.12 3.80 -21.19
N MET A 3 -21.20 3.26 -20.38
CA MET A 3 -20.80 1.85 -20.43
C MET A 3 -21.85 0.87 -19.90
N ILE A 4 -23.02 1.33 -19.44
CA ILE A 4 -24.16 0.45 -19.18
C ILE A 4 -24.62 -0.24 -20.48
N THR A 5 -24.62 0.49 -21.60
CA THR A 5 -25.08 -0.02 -22.91
C THR A 5 -24.03 0.07 -24.01
N ASN A 6 -22.84 0.61 -23.73
CA ASN A 6 -21.75 0.75 -24.69
C ASN A 6 -20.48 0.03 -24.20
N SER A 7 -19.72 -0.55 -25.12
CA SER A 7 -18.46 -1.23 -24.79
C SER A 7 -17.28 -0.28 -24.51
N ARG A 8 -17.48 1.04 -24.67
CA ARG A 8 -16.46 2.08 -24.43
C ARG A 8 -17.07 3.32 -23.79
N PRO A 9 -16.34 4.01 -22.91
CA PRO A 9 -16.80 5.25 -22.32
C PRO A 9 -16.69 6.39 -23.33
N THR A 10 -17.39 7.47 -23.05
CA THR A 10 -17.17 8.74 -23.73
C THR A 10 -15.83 9.35 -23.32
N ARG A 11 -15.31 10.26 -24.15
CA ARG A 11 -14.12 11.05 -23.79
C ARG A 11 -14.31 11.81 -22.46
N ALA A 12 -15.51 12.34 -22.23
CA ALA A 12 -15.81 13.10 -21.03
C ALA A 12 -15.71 12.24 -19.76
N GLU A 13 -16.27 11.03 -19.77
CA GLU A 13 -16.18 10.09 -18.64
C GLU A 13 -14.74 9.65 -18.37
N ALA A 14 -13.95 9.43 -19.43
CA ALA A 14 -12.53 9.10 -19.26
C ALA A 14 -11.75 10.24 -18.61
N THR A 15 -12.02 11.49 -19.00
CA THR A 15 -11.41 12.68 -18.39
C THR A 15 -11.86 12.87 -16.93
N ASP A 16 -13.13 12.61 -16.62
CA ASP A 16 -13.65 12.74 -15.26
C ASP A 16 -13.02 11.71 -14.32
N CYS A 17 -12.91 10.46 -14.77
CA CYS A 17 -12.19 9.39 -14.06
C CYS A 17 -10.72 9.77 -13.78
N ALA A 18 -10.01 10.27 -14.81
CA ALA A 18 -8.62 10.70 -14.65
C ALA A 18 -8.48 11.87 -13.65
N ASN A 19 -9.38 12.86 -13.71
CA ASN A 19 -9.35 13.99 -12.78
C ASN A 19 -9.57 13.55 -11.33
N ALA A 20 -10.46 12.59 -11.08
CA ALA A 20 -10.67 12.05 -9.74
C ALA A 20 -9.41 11.40 -9.15
N VAL A 21 -8.61 10.71 -9.99
CA VAL A 21 -7.30 10.17 -9.60
C VAL A 21 -6.33 11.30 -9.24
N LEU A 22 -6.23 12.33 -10.08
CA LEU A 22 -5.31 13.47 -9.87
C LEU A 22 -5.71 14.35 -8.67
N ASP A 23 -7.00 14.43 -8.37
CA ASP A 23 -7.49 15.05 -7.14
C ASP A 23 -7.17 14.23 -5.89
N GLY A 24 -6.70 12.99 -6.06
CA GLY A 24 -6.16 12.14 -5.01
C GLY A 24 -7.18 11.21 -4.38
N ALA A 25 -8.22 10.79 -5.11
CA ALA A 25 -9.16 9.79 -4.63
C ALA A 25 -8.45 8.48 -4.24
N ASP A 26 -8.88 7.84 -3.15
CA ASP A 26 -8.29 6.55 -2.74
C ASP A 26 -8.82 5.38 -3.57
N ALA A 27 -10.08 5.47 -4.02
CA ALA A 27 -10.75 4.49 -4.84
C ALA A 27 -11.82 5.19 -5.71
N LEU A 28 -12.15 4.57 -6.84
CA LEU A 28 -13.26 4.97 -7.71
C LEU A 28 -14.34 3.88 -7.70
N MET A 29 -15.58 4.26 -8.00
CA MET A 29 -16.74 3.39 -7.93
C MET A 29 -17.44 3.30 -9.28
N LEU A 30 -17.80 2.07 -9.67
CA LEU A 30 -18.74 1.79 -10.74
C LEU A 30 -20.10 1.47 -10.12
N SER A 31 -21.18 1.94 -10.75
CA SER A 31 -22.54 1.80 -10.23
C SER A 31 -23.38 0.94 -11.17
N GLY A 32 -24.13 1.58 -12.07
CA GLY A 32 -24.97 0.88 -13.04
C GLY A 32 -24.15 0.02 -14.00
N GLU A 33 -22.93 0.43 -14.32
CA GLU A 33 -22.04 -0.24 -15.27
C GLU A 33 -21.76 -1.69 -14.91
N THR A 34 -21.59 -1.97 -13.61
CA THR A 34 -21.27 -3.33 -13.12
C THR A 34 -22.46 -4.04 -12.51
N SER A 35 -23.48 -3.31 -12.03
CA SER A 35 -24.63 -3.92 -11.37
C SER A 35 -25.68 -4.43 -12.35
N VAL A 36 -25.92 -3.71 -13.46
CA VAL A 36 -26.96 -4.03 -14.45
C VAL A 36 -26.49 -3.87 -15.91
N GLY A 37 -25.25 -3.41 -16.12
CA GLY A 37 -24.72 -3.09 -17.45
C GLY A 37 -24.36 -4.31 -18.30
N GLU A 38 -24.42 -4.13 -19.62
CA GLU A 38 -24.12 -5.15 -20.63
C GLU A 38 -22.61 -5.45 -20.76
N PHE A 39 -21.76 -4.52 -20.28
CA PHE A 39 -20.29 -4.55 -20.44
C PHE A 39 -19.56 -4.42 -19.10
N ALA A 40 -20.04 -5.13 -18.07
CA ALA A 40 -19.54 -5.00 -16.69
C ALA A 40 -18.03 -5.29 -16.56
N ILE A 41 -17.51 -6.30 -17.26
CA ILE A 41 -16.09 -6.66 -17.21
C ILE A 41 -15.25 -5.57 -17.90
N GLU A 42 -15.69 -5.12 -19.07
CA GLU A 42 -15.03 -4.07 -19.84
C GLU A 42 -15.03 -2.73 -19.11
N ALA A 43 -16.09 -2.42 -18.36
CA ALA A 43 -16.17 -1.23 -17.52
C ALA A 43 -15.07 -1.23 -16.45
N VAL A 44 -14.92 -2.35 -15.72
CA VAL A 44 -13.85 -2.51 -14.70
C VAL A 44 -12.47 -2.41 -15.34
N GLN A 45 -12.23 -3.14 -16.44
CA GLN A 45 -10.94 -3.11 -17.13
C GLN A 45 -10.63 -1.73 -17.71
N THR A 46 -11.64 -1.00 -18.19
CA THR A 46 -11.46 0.34 -18.73
C THR A 46 -11.12 1.34 -17.63
N MET A 47 -11.82 1.29 -16.49
CA MET A 47 -11.50 2.11 -15.34
C MET A 47 -10.06 1.82 -14.84
N ALA A 48 -9.68 0.55 -14.73
CA ALA A 48 -8.32 0.16 -14.35
C ALA A 48 -7.27 0.75 -15.30
N ARG A 49 -7.45 0.60 -16.62
CA ARG A 49 -6.53 1.18 -17.62
C ARG A 49 -6.44 2.71 -17.54
N ILE A 50 -7.54 3.41 -17.26
CA ILE A 50 -7.53 4.87 -17.11
C ILE A 50 -6.73 5.26 -15.86
N ILE A 51 -6.96 4.58 -14.73
CA ILE A 51 -6.23 4.83 -13.49
C ILE A 51 -4.73 4.59 -13.70
N GLU A 52 -4.35 3.41 -14.20
CA GLU A 52 -2.95 3.04 -14.46
C GLU A 52 -2.25 4.08 -15.35
N ARG A 53 -2.88 4.46 -16.48
CA ARG A 53 -2.30 5.46 -17.39
C ARG A 53 -2.19 6.85 -16.76
N THR A 54 -3.16 7.21 -15.92
CA THR A 54 -3.15 8.50 -15.23
C THR A 54 -2.04 8.53 -14.17
N GLU A 55 -1.83 7.44 -13.45
CA GLU A 55 -0.74 7.32 -12.47
C GLU A 55 0.63 7.28 -13.16
N GLU A 56 0.82 6.50 -14.22
CA GLU A 56 2.09 6.43 -14.97
C GLU A 56 2.56 7.81 -15.49
N GLY A 57 1.65 8.59 -16.08
CA GLY A 57 1.98 9.89 -16.70
C GLY A 57 1.81 11.09 -15.77
N GLY A 58 1.07 10.94 -14.67
CA GLY A 58 0.56 12.04 -13.87
C GLY A 58 0.76 11.90 -12.37
N PHE A 59 1.52 10.90 -11.89
CA PHE A 59 1.76 10.68 -10.46
C PHE A 59 2.15 11.95 -9.70
N ASN A 60 3.08 12.74 -10.26
CA ASN A 60 3.59 13.97 -9.65
C ASN A 60 2.56 15.12 -9.64
N MET A 61 1.45 14.97 -10.37
CA MET A 61 0.34 15.92 -10.38
C MET A 61 -0.71 15.60 -9.30
N ILE A 62 -0.65 14.42 -8.66
CA ILE A 62 -1.51 14.10 -7.52
C ILE A 62 -1.24 15.12 -6.42
N ARG A 63 -2.29 15.78 -5.95
CA ARG A 63 -2.16 16.88 -4.98
C ARG A 63 -1.39 16.42 -3.73
N PRO A 64 -0.24 17.04 -3.41
CA PRO A 64 0.54 16.61 -2.26
C PRO A 64 -0.14 17.01 -0.95
N MET A 65 0.13 16.25 0.11
CA MET A 65 -0.24 16.66 1.46
C MET A 65 0.50 17.95 1.84
N ARG A 66 -0.26 19.02 2.10
CA ARG A 66 0.30 20.32 2.51
C ARG A 66 0.70 20.38 3.98
N THR A 67 0.12 19.51 4.81
CA THR A 67 0.29 19.56 6.27
C THR A 67 1.34 18.56 6.72
N ALA A 68 2.38 19.04 7.41
CA ALA A 68 3.34 18.16 8.07
C ALA A 68 2.68 17.35 9.19
N PRO A 69 3.07 16.08 9.39
CA PRO A 69 2.54 15.27 10.48
C PRO A 69 2.93 15.87 11.84
N LYS A 70 1.97 15.92 12.76
CA LYS A 70 2.16 16.41 14.14
C LYS A 70 2.13 15.29 15.19
N THR A 71 1.90 14.05 14.76
CA THR A 71 1.84 12.88 15.65
C THR A 71 3.07 12.01 15.47
N LYS A 72 3.44 11.26 16.52
CA LYS A 72 4.54 10.28 16.47
C LYS A 72 4.42 9.32 15.29
N GLY A 73 3.25 8.68 15.15
CA GLY A 73 3.00 7.74 14.05
C GLY A 73 3.13 8.41 12.67
N GLY A 74 2.65 9.65 12.52
CA GLY A 74 2.79 10.39 11.27
C GLY A 74 4.24 10.76 10.95
N ALA A 75 5.03 11.14 11.96
CA ALA A 75 6.45 11.45 11.79
C ALA A 75 7.24 10.20 11.35
N ILE A 76 6.98 9.05 11.99
CA ILE A 76 7.63 7.78 11.64
C ILE A 76 7.25 7.33 10.23
N THR A 77 5.97 7.36 9.84
CA THR A 77 5.55 6.93 8.50
C THR A 77 6.10 7.85 7.41
N LYS A 78 6.21 9.16 7.68
CA LYS A 78 6.84 10.11 6.76
C LYS A 78 8.32 9.82 6.60
N ALA A 79 9.06 9.72 7.71
CA ALA A 79 10.49 9.40 7.68
C ALA A 79 10.76 8.06 6.99
N ALA A 80 9.95 7.03 7.25
CA ALA A 80 10.06 5.73 6.60
C ALA A 80 9.90 5.82 5.08
N THR A 81 8.94 6.61 4.61
CA THR A 81 8.71 6.81 3.17
C THR A 81 9.91 7.51 2.51
N GLU A 82 10.44 8.56 3.15
CA GLU A 82 11.60 9.31 2.64
C GLU A 82 12.87 8.47 2.65
N VAL A 83 13.18 7.77 3.74
CA VAL A 83 14.33 6.87 3.82
C VAL A 83 14.17 5.70 2.85
N GLY A 84 12.95 5.17 2.70
CA GLY A 84 12.64 4.11 1.74
C GLY A 84 13.01 4.51 0.31
N ALA A 85 12.68 5.74 -0.10
CA ALA A 85 13.07 6.26 -1.40
C ALA A 85 14.60 6.40 -1.55
N ILE A 86 15.29 6.87 -0.52
CA ILE A 86 16.76 7.05 -0.53
C ILE A 86 17.49 5.71 -0.68
N VAL A 87 17.04 4.67 0.03
CA VAL A 87 17.70 3.35 0.01
C VAL A 87 17.28 2.46 -1.15
N GLY A 88 16.42 2.97 -2.04
CA GLY A 88 15.84 2.18 -3.13
C GLY A 88 15.01 1.00 -2.63
N ALA A 89 14.21 1.22 -1.58
CA ALA A 89 13.35 0.18 -1.03
C ALA A 89 12.35 -0.29 -2.09
N LYS A 90 12.30 -1.59 -2.33
CA LYS A 90 11.37 -2.24 -3.25
C LYS A 90 9.93 -2.19 -2.73
N PHE A 91 9.77 -2.29 -1.42
CA PHE A 91 8.48 -2.22 -0.74
C PHE A 91 8.55 -1.40 0.55
N LEU A 92 7.44 -0.73 0.82
CA LEU A 92 7.11 -0.21 2.13
C LEU A 92 6.25 -1.25 2.86
N VAL A 93 6.86 -1.98 3.78
CA VAL A 93 6.24 -3.09 4.52
C VAL A 93 5.73 -2.55 5.86
N THR A 94 4.42 -2.59 6.10
CA THR A 94 3.83 -2.06 7.33
C THR A 94 3.04 -3.11 8.10
N PHE A 95 3.38 -3.30 9.38
CA PHE A 95 2.62 -4.13 10.29
C PHE A 95 1.52 -3.30 10.95
N THR A 96 0.28 -3.77 10.88
CA THR A 96 -0.86 -3.01 11.39
C THR A 96 -2.02 -3.89 11.86
N GLN A 97 -2.63 -3.54 12.98
CA GLN A 97 -3.84 -4.20 13.48
C GLN A 97 -5.12 -3.45 13.08
N SER A 98 -5.11 -2.11 13.13
CA SER A 98 -6.28 -1.25 12.80
C SER A 98 -6.20 -0.62 11.41
N GLY A 99 -5.07 -0.76 10.72
CA GLY A 99 -4.78 -0.13 9.45
C GLY A 99 -4.30 1.33 9.53
N ASP A 100 -4.18 1.92 10.73
CA ASP A 100 -3.82 3.34 10.87
C ASP A 100 -2.42 3.65 10.28
N SER A 101 -1.40 2.84 10.59
CA SER A 101 -0.06 2.99 10.00
C SER A 101 -0.08 2.96 8.48
N ALA A 102 -0.78 1.98 7.91
CA ALA A 102 -0.87 1.80 6.47
C ALA A 102 -1.54 3.00 5.80
N ARG A 103 -2.69 3.45 6.31
CA ARG A 103 -3.38 4.64 5.78
C ARG A 103 -2.55 5.92 5.92
N ARG A 104 -1.76 6.07 6.99
CA ARG A 104 -0.82 7.19 7.11
C ARG A 104 0.25 7.17 6.03
N MET A 105 0.74 5.99 5.65
CA MET A 105 1.70 5.84 4.56
C MET A 105 1.06 6.09 3.20
N SER A 106 -0.11 5.52 2.94
CA SER A 106 -0.87 5.70 1.69
C SER A 106 -1.15 7.17 1.36
N ARG A 107 -1.48 7.98 2.38
CA ARG A 107 -1.72 9.41 2.23
C ARG A 107 -0.50 10.22 1.77
N LEU A 108 0.71 9.67 1.91
CA LEU A 108 1.93 10.31 1.42
C LEU A 108 2.12 10.13 -0.09
N ARG A 109 1.29 9.30 -0.73
CA ARG A 109 1.33 9.03 -2.18
C ARG A 109 2.75 8.68 -2.63
N SER A 110 3.38 7.72 -1.94
CA SER A 110 4.70 7.22 -2.34
C SER A 110 4.56 6.36 -3.60
N PRO A 111 5.49 6.47 -4.57
CA PRO A 111 5.53 5.55 -5.70
C PRO A 111 6.02 4.15 -5.31
N ILE A 112 6.56 3.98 -4.09
CA ILE A 112 6.99 2.68 -3.58
C ILE A 112 5.74 1.90 -3.13
N PRO A 113 5.51 0.68 -3.65
CA PRO A 113 4.33 -0.11 -3.28
C PRO A 113 4.28 -0.42 -1.78
N ILE A 114 3.08 -0.35 -1.19
CA ILE A 114 2.87 -0.57 0.24
C ILE A 114 2.28 -1.96 0.47
N LEU A 115 2.96 -2.78 1.27
CA LEU A 115 2.48 -4.07 1.73
C LEU A 115 2.02 -3.96 3.18
N ALA A 116 0.73 -4.10 3.44
CA ALA A 116 0.16 -3.98 4.78
C ALA A 116 -0.15 -5.35 5.39
N LEU A 117 0.69 -5.79 6.31
CA LEU A 117 0.54 -7.06 7.01
C LEU A 117 -0.35 -6.89 8.23
N THR A 118 -1.41 -7.68 8.30
CA THR A 118 -2.41 -7.60 9.37
C THR A 118 -2.94 -8.97 9.78
N PRO A 119 -3.15 -9.23 11.08
CA PRO A 119 -3.84 -10.44 11.53
C PRO A 119 -5.37 -10.33 11.47
N ASP A 120 -5.90 -9.12 11.27
CA ASP A 120 -7.34 -8.87 11.31
C ASP A 120 -7.95 -8.84 9.90
N ARG A 121 -8.90 -9.74 9.64
CA ARG A 121 -9.63 -9.80 8.37
C ARG A 121 -10.43 -8.52 8.12
N GLY A 122 -10.97 -7.90 9.17
CA GLY A 122 -11.71 -6.64 9.03
C GLY A 122 -10.81 -5.49 8.55
N THR A 123 -9.59 -5.40 9.06
CA THR A 123 -8.57 -4.45 8.62
C THR A 123 -8.12 -4.74 7.20
N TYR A 124 -7.84 -6.00 6.85
CA TYR A 124 -7.51 -6.38 5.47
C TYR A 124 -8.57 -5.87 4.47
N ASN A 125 -9.84 -6.16 4.73
CA ASN A 125 -10.93 -5.76 3.83
C ASN A 125 -11.05 -4.24 3.70
N ARG A 126 -10.86 -3.49 4.81
CA ARG A 126 -10.91 -2.02 4.79
C ARG A 126 -9.72 -1.41 4.05
N LEU A 127 -8.55 -2.03 4.15
CA LEU A 127 -7.34 -1.54 3.49
C LEU A 127 -7.35 -1.76 1.99
N ALA A 128 -8.14 -2.70 1.47
CA ALA A 128 -8.33 -2.89 0.03
C ALA A 128 -8.93 -1.65 -0.69
N LEU A 129 -9.55 -0.73 0.06
CA LEU A 129 -10.06 0.55 -0.46
C LEU A 129 -9.10 1.73 -0.21
N SER A 130 -7.92 1.48 0.37
CA SER A 130 -6.93 2.52 0.64
C SER A 130 -5.88 2.53 -0.46
N TRP A 131 -5.61 3.71 -1.03
CA TRP A 131 -4.74 3.86 -2.19
C TRP A 131 -3.35 3.24 -2.00
N GLY A 132 -2.85 2.57 -3.04
CA GLY A 132 -1.48 2.06 -3.09
C GLY A 132 -1.13 0.99 -2.05
N ILE A 133 -2.12 0.49 -1.30
CA ILE A 133 -1.93 -0.55 -0.30
C ILE A 133 -2.39 -1.89 -0.87
N GLU A 134 -1.49 -2.86 -0.81
CA GLU A 134 -1.81 -4.25 -0.93
C GLU A 134 -1.83 -4.88 0.48
N PRO A 135 -3.03 -5.19 1.02
CA PRO A 135 -3.13 -5.82 2.33
C PRO A 135 -2.82 -7.32 2.23
N MET A 136 -2.24 -7.89 3.28
CA MET A 136 -1.95 -9.31 3.41
C MET A 136 -2.27 -9.80 4.81
N ILE A 137 -2.91 -10.96 4.90
CA ILE A 137 -3.21 -11.61 6.17
C ILE A 137 -1.98 -12.34 6.66
N THR A 138 -1.51 -12.00 7.87
CA THR A 138 -0.44 -12.72 8.55
C THR A 138 -0.75 -12.97 10.01
N PRO A 139 -0.26 -14.06 10.61
CA PRO A 139 -0.48 -14.31 12.03
C PRO A 139 0.19 -13.24 12.88
N MET A 140 -0.40 -12.96 14.05
CA MET A 140 0.20 -12.07 15.04
C MET A 140 1.48 -12.69 15.60
N VAL A 141 2.51 -11.86 15.76
CA VAL A 141 3.79 -12.22 16.36
C VAL A 141 4.05 -11.37 17.60
N SER A 142 4.87 -11.88 18.51
CA SER A 142 5.10 -11.27 19.83
C SER A 142 6.33 -10.38 19.84
N HIS A 143 7.28 -10.61 18.93
CA HIS A 143 8.57 -9.92 18.91
C HIS A 143 8.87 -9.25 17.57
N THR A 144 9.62 -8.15 17.63
CA THR A 144 10.00 -7.39 16.44
C THR A 144 10.86 -8.20 15.47
N ASP A 145 11.71 -9.10 15.97
CA ASP A 145 12.53 -9.97 15.11
C ASP A 145 11.68 -11.00 14.37
N GLU A 146 10.59 -11.48 14.97
CA GLU A 146 9.62 -12.35 14.31
C GLU A 146 8.89 -11.62 13.19
N MET A 147 8.57 -10.33 13.36
CA MET A 147 7.98 -9.51 12.28
C MET A 147 8.91 -9.46 11.08
N VAL A 148 10.23 -9.29 11.30
CA VAL A 148 11.18 -9.23 10.19
C VAL A 148 11.33 -10.58 9.49
N LYS A 149 11.43 -11.68 10.25
CA LYS A 149 11.43 -13.05 9.67
C LYS A 149 10.16 -13.32 8.87
N GLN A 150 9.00 -12.90 9.37
CA GLN A 150 7.73 -13.04 8.68
C GLN A 150 7.69 -12.23 7.37
N ALA A 151 8.24 -11.01 7.36
CA ALA A 151 8.36 -10.22 6.14
C ALA A 151 9.27 -10.89 5.10
N ASP A 152 10.42 -11.44 5.53
CA ASP A 152 11.33 -12.18 4.64
C ASP A 152 10.63 -13.37 3.99
N HIS A 153 10.03 -14.25 4.80
CA HIS A 153 9.31 -15.43 4.29
C HIS A 153 8.23 -15.02 3.29
N LEU A 154 7.39 -14.05 3.66
CA LEU A 154 6.33 -13.60 2.78
C LEU A 154 6.87 -13.08 1.44
N LEU A 155 7.92 -12.25 1.46
CA LEU A 155 8.44 -11.62 0.26
C LEU A 155 9.15 -12.60 -0.67
N ILE A 156 9.91 -13.54 -0.09
CA ILE A 156 10.66 -14.55 -0.84
C ILE A 156 9.71 -15.62 -1.39
N ASP A 157 8.85 -16.19 -0.54
CA ASP A 157 7.98 -17.31 -0.91
C ASP A 157 6.92 -16.91 -1.95
N SER A 158 6.50 -15.63 -1.93
CA SER A 158 5.57 -15.09 -2.94
C SER A 158 6.26 -14.59 -4.21
N GLY A 159 7.60 -14.65 -4.30
CA GLY A 159 8.36 -14.18 -5.47
C GLY A 159 8.36 -12.65 -5.66
N ARG A 160 7.95 -11.88 -4.64
CA ARG A 160 7.86 -10.41 -4.72
C ARG A 160 9.23 -9.75 -4.56
N ALA A 161 10.09 -10.32 -3.72
CA ALA A 161 11.46 -9.87 -3.56
C ALA A 161 12.43 -11.05 -3.60
N VAL A 162 13.67 -10.76 -3.97
CA VAL A 162 14.76 -11.72 -3.90
C VAL A 162 15.69 -11.36 -2.75
N ALA A 163 16.47 -12.34 -2.29
CA ALA A 163 17.49 -12.08 -1.28
C ALA A 163 18.42 -10.95 -1.73
N GLY A 164 18.64 -9.98 -0.84
CA GLY A 164 19.45 -8.80 -1.10
C GLY A 164 18.68 -7.53 -1.49
N ASP A 165 17.39 -7.64 -1.87
CA ASP A 165 16.52 -6.47 -2.09
C ASP A 165 16.37 -5.66 -0.78
N ASN A 166 16.30 -4.33 -0.88
CA ASN A 166 16.01 -3.49 0.28
C ASN A 166 14.49 -3.32 0.45
N VAL A 167 14.00 -3.37 1.69
CA VAL A 167 12.63 -3.01 2.05
C VAL A 167 12.62 -2.12 3.28
N MET A 168 11.60 -1.28 3.40
CA MET A 168 11.39 -0.44 4.57
C MET A 168 10.28 -1.03 5.43
N ILE A 169 10.59 -1.46 6.65
CA ILE A 169 9.61 -2.00 7.59
C ILE A 169 9.15 -0.89 8.54
N VAL A 170 7.84 -0.75 8.73
CA VAL A 170 7.21 0.19 9.68
C VAL A 170 6.28 -0.57 10.61
N ALA A 171 6.46 -0.41 11.91
CA ALA A 171 5.66 -1.14 12.91
C ALA A 171 5.52 -0.37 14.24
N GLY A 172 4.66 -0.91 15.10
CA GLY A 172 4.70 -0.63 16.54
C GLY A 172 5.58 -1.65 17.24
N SER A 173 6.47 -1.18 18.12
CA SER A 173 7.32 -2.00 18.98
C SER A 173 7.10 -1.61 20.45
N PRO A 174 6.69 -2.54 21.33
CA PRO A 174 6.40 -3.94 21.05
C PRO A 174 5.14 -4.14 20.16
N PRO A 175 5.05 -5.28 19.44
CA PRO A 175 3.85 -5.68 18.72
C PRO A 175 2.62 -5.78 19.64
N GLY A 176 1.42 -5.78 19.07
CA GLY A 176 0.20 -6.08 19.82
C GLY A 176 -0.59 -4.86 20.31
N ILE A 177 -0.02 -3.65 20.25
CA ILE A 177 -0.65 -2.43 20.76
C ILE A 177 -1.13 -1.55 19.58
N PRO A 178 -2.45 -1.41 19.34
CA PRO A 178 -2.97 -0.50 18.31
C PRO A 178 -2.50 0.95 18.50
N GLY A 179 -2.25 1.66 17.41
CA GLY A 179 -1.87 3.09 17.43
C GLY A 179 -0.44 3.37 17.92
N SER A 180 0.38 2.34 18.13
CA SER A 180 1.73 2.45 18.69
C SER A 180 2.84 2.70 17.67
N THR A 181 2.54 3.01 16.41
CA THR A 181 3.53 3.20 15.33
C THR A 181 4.67 4.11 15.79
N ASN A 182 5.84 3.51 16.00
CA ASN A 182 6.98 4.16 16.66
C ASN A 182 8.35 3.69 16.13
N ALA A 183 8.38 2.70 15.23
CA ALA A 183 9.60 2.11 14.72
C ALA A 183 9.58 2.03 13.18
N MET A 184 10.76 2.25 12.60
CA MET A 184 11.06 1.99 11.19
C MET A 184 12.41 1.29 11.07
N ARG A 185 12.56 0.42 10.08
CA ARG A 185 13.78 -0.37 9.85
C ARG A 185 14.03 -0.51 8.35
N VAL A 186 15.23 -0.10 7.93
CA VAL A 186 15.77 -0.55 6.63
C VAL A 186 16.18 -2.00 6.79
N HIS A 187 15.65 -2.87 5.96
CA HIS A 187 15.90 -4.31 6.02
C HIS A 187 16.33 -4.81 4.64
N ARG A 188 17.33 -5.70 4.64
CA ARG A 188 17.77 -6.39 3.44
C ARG A 188 17.16 -7.78 3.44
N VAL A 189 16.34 -8.06 2.43
CA VAL A 189 15.56 -9.29 2.33
C VAL A 189 16.48 -10.51 2.39
N GLY A 190 16.13 -11.48 3.23
CA GLY A 190 16.87 -12.72 3.44
C GLY A 190 17.86 -12.69 4.61
N ASP A 191 18.20 -11.53 5.17
CA ASP A 191 19.13 -11.44 6.30
C ASP A 191 18.58 -12.10 7.58
N ALA A 192 17.25 -12.09 7.77
CA ALA A 192 16.62 -12.66 8.96
C ALA A 192 16.44 -14.17 8.86
N VAL A 193 16.03 -14.67 7.69
CA VAL A 193 15.95 -16.12 7.42
C VAL A 193 17.34 -16.74 7.34
N GLY A 194 18.32 -16.02 6.81
CA GLY A 194 19.72 -16.45 6.73
C GLY A 194 20.50 -16.37 8.06
N GLY A 195 19.92 -15.83 9.14
CA GLY A 195 20.58 -15.75 10.44
C GLY A 195 21.85 -14.88 10.44
N VAL A 196 21.89 -13.86 9.57
CA VAL A 196 23.10 -13.05 9.31
C VAL A 196 23.51 -12.24 10.54
N ALA A 197 22.53 -11.76 11.32
CA ALA A 197 22.75 -11.06 12.59
C ALA A 197 22.50 -11.98 13.80
N PRO A 198 23.21 -11.79 14.94
CA PRO A 198 22.99 -12.56 16.16
C PRO A 198 21.54 -12.52 16.67
N ALA A 199 20.84 -11.41 16.47
CA ALA A 199 19.43 -11.24 16.86
C ALA A 199 18.46 -12.19 16.11
N TYR A 200 18.92 -12.83 15.03
CA TYR A 200 18.12 -13.76 14.23
C TYR A 200 18.43 -15.23 14.47
N ARG A 201 19.48 -15.53 15.24
CA ARG A 201 19.90 -16.90 15.56
C ARG A 201 19.09 -17.47 16.72
#